data_AF-A0A947EGG7-F1
#
_entry.id   AF-A0A947EGG7-F1
#
_cell.length_a   1.000
_cell.length_b   1.000
_cell.length_c   1.000
_cell.angle_alpha   90.00
_cell.angle_beta   90.00
_cell.angle_gamma   90.00
#
_symmetry.space_group_name_H-M   'P 1'
#
loop_
_entity.id
_entity.type
_entity.pdbx_description
1 polymer ?
#
loop_
_entity_poly.entity_id
_entity_poly.type
_entity_poly.pdbx_seq_one_letter_code
_entity_poly.pdbx_strand_id
1 'polypeptide(L)'
;MALILHLETATTNCSVSLAGSGQLLLLKEHASAQYSHAEELHLFIQQAMNEAGKTFDELEAVAVSKGPGSYTGLRIGVSAAKGLCYALDIPLISVSTLDSLARQKQGREGYIIPVLDARRMEVYSAVYSADYEQVRQIKAEVIDESSFSEFLAKETCHIIGPGAEKCAEVIRHKNAVFHIEALPSASEMISIALAKWESTSFEDVAYFEPFYLKEFITTAKRR
;
A
#
# COMPACT_ATOMS: atom_id res chain seq x y z
N MET A 1 -8.20 6.51 22.61
CA MET A 1 -8.98 6.38 21.36
C MET A 1 -7.90 6.38 20.30
N ALA A 2 -7.54 5.23 19.74
CA ALA A 2 -6.29 5.05 19.01
C ALA A 2 -6.12 6.12 17.92
N LEU A 3 -5.17 7.04 18.12
CA LEU A 3 -4.73 8.00 17.11
C LEU A 3 -3.54 7.39 16.37
N ILE A 4 -3.75 7.04 15.10
CA ILE A 4 -2.77 6.31 14.29
C ILE A 4 -2.35 7.18 13.10
N LEU A 5 -1.04 7.33 12.92
CA LEU A 5 -0.44 7.95 11.74
C LEU A 5 -0.14 6.88 10.69
N HIS A 6 -0.54 7.07 9.44
CA HIS A 6 -0.39 6.09 8.37
C HIS A 6 0.53 6.65 7.28
N LEU A 7 1.53 5.87 6.87
CA LEU A 7 2.54 6.26 5.90
C LEU A 7 2.53 5.31 4.70
N GLU A 8 2.17 5.83 3.53
CA GLU A 8 2.20 5.08 2.26
C GLU A 8 3.18 5.75 1.29
N THR A 9 4.17 4.97 0.88
CA THR A 9 5.33 5.38 0.06
C THR A 9 5.79 4.25 -0.88
N ALA A 10 4.98 3.20 -1.03
CA ALA A 10 5.33 2.02 -1.80
C ALA A 10 5.21 2.24 -3.32
N THR A 11 4.54 3.31 -3.77
CA THR A 11 4.38 3.66 -5.19
C THR A 11 4.71 5.13 -5.39
N THR A 12 4.34 5.72 -6.53
CA THR A 12 4.56 7.15 -6.82
C THR A 12 3.63 8.09 -6.05
N ASN A 13 2.58 7.59 -5.38
CA ASN A 13 1.78 8.39 -4.47
C ASN A 13 2.48 8.46 -3.11
N CYS A 14 2.95 9.65 -2.71
CA CYS A 14 3.39 9.90 -1.35
C CYS A 14 2.17 10.31 -0.54
N SER A 15 1.76 9.53 0.46
CA SER A 15 0.59 9.88 1.28
C SER A 15 0.79 9.62 2.76
N VAL A 16 0.18 10.50 3.55
CA VAL A 16 0.13 10.46 5.01
C VAL A 16 -1.29 10.73 5.45
N SER A 17 -1.84 9.86 6.29
CA SER A 17 -3.13 10.12 6.92
C SER A 17 -3.08 9.99 8.43
N LEU A 18 -3.83 10.84 9.11
CA LEU A 18 -4.08 10.75 10.53
C LEU A 18 -5.51 10.25 10.74
N ALA A 19 -5.69 9.22 11.56
CA ALA A 19 -7.01 8.70 11.88
C ALA A 19 -7.18 8.47 13.37
N GLY A 20 -8.38 8.75 13.88
CA GLY A 20 -8.76 8.49 15.27
C GLY A 20 -9.95 7.55 15.32
N SER A 21 -9.84 6.43 16.05
CA SER A 21 -10.92 5.43 16.18
C SER A 21 -11.46 4.93 14.82
N GLY A 22 -10.56 4.72 13.84
CA GLY A 22 -10.92 4.26 12.49
C GLY A 22 -11.49 5.32 11.56
N GLN A 23 -11.60 6.57 12.01
CA GLN A 23 -12.10 7.68 11.19
C GLN A 23 -10.94 8.56 10.71
N LEU A 24 -10.92 8.83 9.40
CA LEU A 24 -9.97 9.75 8.80
C LEU A 24 -10.16 11.16 9.36
N LEU A 25 -9.10 11.73 9.93
CA LEU A 25 -9.06 13.11 10.40
C LEU A 25 -8.42 14.03 9.36
N LEU A 26 -7.32 13.58 8.76
CA LEU A 26 -6.63 14.32 7.72
C LEU A 26 -5.91 13.39 6.76
N LEU A 27 -5.87 13.78 5.49
CA LEU A 27 -5.08 13.13 4.44
C LEU A 27 -4.23 14.20 3.74
N LYS A 28 -2.93 13.92 3.60
CA LYS A 28 -2.01 14.63 2.72
C LYS A 28 -1.49 13.64 1.71
N GLU A 29 -1.67 13.93 0.43
CA GLU A 29 -1.17 13.07 -0.61
C GLU A 29 -0.76 13.86 -1.85
N HIS A 30 0.24 13.33 -2.54
CA HIS A 30 0.68 13.86 -3.82
C HIS A 30 1.10 12.71 -4.73
N ALA A 31 0.32 12.52 -5.79
CA ALA A 31 0.64 11.62 -6.88
C ALA A 31 1.46 12.38 -7.92
N SER A 32 2.77 12.15 -7.94
CA SER A 32 3.69 12.76 -8.89
C SER A 32 4.27 11.72 -9.85
N ALA A 33 4.74 12.16 -11.02
CA ALA A 33 5.39 11.27 -11.99
C ALA A 33 6.80 10.82 -11.53
N GLN A 34 7.36 11.45 -10.50
CA GLN A 34 8.71 11.20 -9.97
C GLN A 34 8.62 10.88 -8.48
N TYR A 35 9.46 9.98 -7.97
CA TYR A 35 9.47 9.66 -6.54
C TYR A 35 9.91 10.88 -5.70
N SER A 36 8.98 11.57 -5.03
CA SER A 36 9.22 12.77 -4.21
C SER A 36 9.22 12.49 -2.69
N HIS A 37 9.09 11.23 -2.27
CA HIS A 37 8.88 10.85 -0.86
C HIS A 37 9.92 11.41 0.12
N ALA A 38 11.20 11.47 -0.27
CA ALA A 38 12.26 11.96 0.61
C ALA A 38 12.11 13.45 0.94
N GLU A 39 11.48 14.22 0.06
CA GLU A 39 11.25 15.65 0.20
C GLU A 39 9.91 15.92 0.89
N GLU A 40 8.88 15.12 0.58
CA GLU A 40 7.50 15.40 1.00
C GLU A 40 7.07 14.70 2.29
N LEU A 41 7.55 13.49 2.58
CA LEU A 41 6.99 12.65 3.65
C LEU A 41 6.97 13.35 5.01
N HIS A 42 8.10 13.90 5.43
CA HIS A 42 8.18 14.59 6.72
C HIS A 42 7.38 15.89 6.75
N LEU A 43 7.25 16.58 5.61
CA LEU A 43 6.39 17.76 5.49
C LEU A 43 4.92 17.38 5.64
N PHE A 44 4.48 16.30 4.99
CA PHE A 44 3.11 15.79 5.10
C PHE A 44 2.80 15.30 6.49
N ILE A 45 3.74 14.65 7.18
CA ILE A 45 3.58 14.28 8.59
C ILE A 45 3.35 15.53 9.45
N GLN A 46 4.21 16.56 9.33
CA GLN A 46 4.05 17.79 10.10
C GLN A 46 2.74 18.50 9.80
N GLN A 47 2.39 18.65 8.52
CA GLN A 47 1.14 19.27 8.10
C GLN A 47 -0.07 18.46 8.60
N ALA A 48 0.01 17.13 8.57
CA ALA A 48 -1.06 16.26 9.02
C ALA A 48 -1.37 16.44 10.51
N MET A 49 -0.33 16.48 11.33
CA MET A 49 -0.47 16.73 12.76
C MET A 49 -0.98 18.15 13.04
N ASN A 50 -0.38 19.16 12.39
CA ASN A 50 -0.72 20.57 12.63
C ASN A 50 -2.15 20.91 12.21
N GLU A 51 -2.59 20.49 11.03
CA GLU A 51 -3.94 20.79 10.52
C GLU A 51 -5.02 20.02 11.27
N ALA A 52 -4.71 18.83 11.79
CA ALA A 52 -5.59 18.11 12.70
C ALA A 52 -5.61 18.68 14.13
N GLY A 53 -4.76 19.67 14.43
CA GLY A 53 -4.63 20.26 15.77
C GLY A 53 -4.11 19.26 16.80
N LYS A 54 -3.21 18.34 16.38
CA LYS A 54 -2.65 17.26 17.19
C LYS A 54 -1.16 17.44 17.43
N THR A 55 -0.68 16.95 18.58
CA THR A 55 0.76 16.84 18.88
C THR A 55 1.26 15.42 18.67
N PHE A 56 2.57 15.25 18.46
CA PHE A 56 3.18 13.92 18.29
C PHE A 56 3.02 13.02 19.52
N ASP A 57 2.96 13.58 20.72
CA ASP A 57 2.75 12.84 21.97
C ASP A 57 1.33 12.24 22.08
N GLU A 58 0.38 12.68 21.25
CA GLU A 58 -0.97 12.08 21.18
C GLU A 58 -1.02 10.83 20.29
N LEU A 59 0.03 10.54 19.51
CA LEU A 59 0.07 9.35 18.66
C LEU A 59 0.16 8.09 19.52
N GLU A 60 -0.69 7.11 19.20
CA GLU A 60 -0.69 5.81 19.88
C GLU A 60 0.00 4.72 19.02
N ALA A 61 0.10 4.92 17.70
CA ALA A 61 0.83 4.02 16.80
C ALA A 61 1.22 4.72 15.48
N VAL A 62 2.17 4.11 14.75
CA VAL A 62 2.42 4.42 13.34
C VAL A 62 2.18 3.18 12.50
N ALA A 63 1.36 3.32 11.45
CA ALA A 63 1.16 2.32 10.42
C ALA A 63 1.98 2.67 9.18
N VAL A 64 2.62 1.68 8.56
CA VAL A 64 3.42 1.87 7.34
C VAL A 64 3.15 0.76 6.33
N SER A 65 3.10 1.13 5.06
CA SER A 65 3.07 0.14 3.99
C SER A 65 4.37 -0.65 3.93
N LYS A 66 4.27 -1.97 4.11
CA LYS A 66 5.42 -2.88 4.12
C LYS A 66 5.81 -3.38 2.74
N GLY A 67 4.97 -3.14 1.74
CA GLY A 67 5.16 -3.63 0.38
C GLY A 67 4.22 -4.77 -0.01
N PRO A 68 4.40 -5.32 -1.22
CA PRO A 68 5.49 -5.00 -2.17
C PRO A 68 5.38 -3.60 -2.77
N GLY A 69 6.45 -3.10 -3.39
CA GLY A 69 6.49 -1.76 -3.98
C GLY A 69 7.91 -1.29 -4.34
N SER A 70 8.07 0.02 -4.49
CA SER A 70 9.34 0.70 -4.73
C SER A 70 10.31 0.45 -3.60
N TYR A 71 11.46 -0.16 -3.91
CA TYR A 71 12.51 -0.45 -2.93
C TYR A 71 12.94 0.80 -2.14
N THR A 72 13.15 1.92 -2.85
CA THR A 72 13.54 3.19 -2.22
C THR A 72 12.39 3.76 -1.39
N GLY A 73 11.17 3.77 -1.93
CA GLY A 73 9.99 4.32 -1.26
C GLY A 73 9.69 3.58 0.05
N LEU A 74 9.64 2.25 0.01
CA LEU A 74 9.45 1.40 1.18
C LEU A 74 10.49 1.67 2.27
N ARG A 75 11.77 1.85 1.91
CA ARG A 75 12.82 2.17 2.88
C ARG A 75 12.64 3.55 3.50
N ILE A 76 12.21 4.55 2.72
CA ILE A 76 11.93 5.90 3.23
C ILE A 76 10.78 5.83 4.25
N GLY A 77 9.65 5.25 3.87
CA GLY A 77 8.48 5.12 4.76
C GLY A 77 8.79 4.35 6.03
N VAL A 78 9.43 3.18 5.91
CA VAL A 78 9.75 2.34 7.08
C VAL A 78 10.79 2.99 7.98
N SER A 79 11.78 3.70 7.43
CA SER A 79 12.76 4.43 8.26
C SER A 79 12.10 5.56 9.05
N ALA A 80 11.20 6.33 8.41
CA ALA A 80 10.44 7.38 9.08
C ALA A 80 9.53 6.81 10.17
N ALA A 81 8.80 5.73 9.87
CA ALA A 81 7.92 5.05 10.82
C ALA A 81 8.69 4.54 12.04
N LYS A 82 9.79 3.81 11.83
CA LYS A 82 10.64 3.29 12.91
C LYS A 82 11.23 4.41 13.75
N GLY A 83 11.65 5.52 13.13
CA GLY A 83 12.16 6.68 13.84
C GLY A 83 11.13 7.31 14.78
N LEU A 84 9.89 7.47 14.31
CA LEU A 84 8.78 7.97 15.14
C LEU A 84 8.41 6.99 16.25
N CYS A 85 8.24 5.70 15.93
CA CYS A 85 7.95 4.66 16.92
C CYS A 85 9.02 4.59 18.02
N TYR A 86 10.29 4.63 17.64
CA TYR A 86 11.40 4.59 18.60
C TYR A 86 11.47 5.85 19.47
N ALA A 87 11.23 7.03 18.89
CA ALA A 87 11.30 8.30 19.63
C ALA A 87 10.13 8.47 20.61
N LEU A 88 8.94 7.98 20.26
CA LEU A 88 7.71 8.13 21.04
C LEU A 88 7.39 6.91 21.92
N ASP A 89 8.17 5.83 21.80
CA ASP A 89 7.91 4.53 22.45
C ASP A 89 6.51 3.97 22.13
N ILE A 90 6.13 4.01 20.85
CA ILE A 90 4.83 3.55 20.35
C ILE A 90 4.96 2.42 19.31
N PRO A 91 3.97 1.51 19.21
CA PRO A 91 4.02 0.37 18.31
C PRO A 91 4.05 0.75 16.82
N LEU A 92 4.68 -0.13 16.05
CA LEU A 92 4.69 -0.11 14.60
C LEU A 92 3.69 -1.13 14.05
N ILE A 93 2.85 -0.69 13.12
CA ILE A 93 1.89 -1.53 12.41
C ILE A 93 2.31 -1.64 10.94
N SER A 94 2.50 -2.85 10.44
CA SER A 94 2.74 -3.07 9.02
C SER A 94 1.43 -3.28 8.25
N VAL A 95 1.32 -2.71 7.05
CA VAL A 95 0.16 -2.92 6.17
C VAL A 95 0.65 -3.40 4.81
N SER A 96 -0.03 -4.39 4.22
CA SER A 96 0.31 -4.81 2.85
C SER A 96 -0.18 -3.74 1.87
N THR A 97 0.71 -3.30 0.97
CA THR A 97 0.37 -2.33 -0.07
C THR A 97 -0.74 -2.84 -0.98
N LEU A 98 -0.76 -4.15 -1.27
CA LEU A 98 -1.78 -4.77 -2.11
C LEU A 98 -3.14 -4.85 -1.39
N ASP A 99 -3.17 -5.12 -0.08
CA ASP A 99 -4.41 -5.11 0.71
C ASP A 99 -5.00 -3.69 0.78
N SER A 100 -4.16 -2.69 1.10
CA SER A 100 -4.56 -1.28 1.08
C SER A 100 -5.15 -0.87 -0.27
N LEU A 101 -4.47 -1.22 -1.37
CA LEU A 101 -4.95 -0.94 -2.72
C LEU A 101 -6.26 -1.66 -3.06
N ALA A 102 -6.42 -2.92 -2.64
CA ALA A 102 -7.66 -3.66 -2.87
C ALA A 102 -8.87 -2.95 -2.25
N ARG A 103 -8.68 -2.33 -1.08
CA ARG A 103 -9.72 -1.60 -0.34
C ARG A 103 -10.19 -0.30 -1.00
N GLN A 104 -9.49 0.21 -2.03
CA GLN A 104 -10.05 1.29 -2.85
C GLN A 104 -11.26 0.83 -3.67
N LYS A 105 -11.30 -0.46 -4.04
CA LYS A 105 -12.48 -1.02 -4.69
C LYS A 105 -13.55 -1.30 -3.63
N GLN A 106 -14.51 -0.39 -3.56
CA GLN A 106 -15.72 -0.55 -2.74
C GLN A 106 -16.76 -1.44 -3.46
N GLY A 107 -17.58 -2.14 -2.68
CA GLY A 107 -18.65 -3.00 -3.17
C GLY A 107 -18.30 -4.49 -3.12
N ARG A 108 -19.32 -5.34 -2.94
CA ARG A 108 -19.17 -6.76 -2.62
C ARG A 108 -19.43 -7.68 -3.82
N GLU A 109 -18.73 -7.43 -4.92
CA GLU A 109 -18.91 -8.22 -6.14
C GLU A 109 -17.57 -8.62 -6.75
N GLY A 110 -17.47 -9.90 -7.12
CA GLY A 110 -16.33 -10.45 -7.84
C GLY A 110 -15.04 -10.54 -7.02
N TYR A 111 -13.94 -10.71 -7.74
CA TYR A 111 -12.58 -10.72 -7.19
C TYR A 111 -11.92 -9.35 -7.35
N ILE A 112 -11.10 -8.99 -6.38
CA ILE A 112 -10.27 -7.78 -6.43
C ILE A 112 -8.81 -8.22 -6.60
N ILE A 113 -8.17 -7.77 -7.67
CA ILE A 113 -6.82 -8.16 -8.07
C ILE A 113 -5.96 -6.89 -8.06
N PRO A 114 -5.43 -6.48 -6.90
CA PRO A 114 -4.48 -5.39 -6.84
C PRO A 114 -3.20 -5.79 -7.56
N VAL A 115 -2.71 -4.90 -8.41
CA VAL A 115 -1.52 -5.09 -9.25
C VAL A 115 -0.60 -3.87 -9.17
N LEU A 116 0.65 -4.10 -8.77
CA LEU A 116 1.70 -3.09 -8.82
C LEU A 116 2.68 -3.44 -9.94
N ASP A 117 3.14 -2.43 -10.66
CA ASP A 117 4.18 -2.61 -11.69
C ASP A 117 5.49 -3.16 -11.06
N ALA A 118 5.94 -4.33 -11.53
CA ALA A 118 7.21 -4.96 -11.13
C ALA A 118 8.30 -4.94 -12.24
N ARG A 119 8.16 -4.05 -13.22
CA ARG A 119 8.94 -3.88 -14.47
C ARG A 119 8.80 -5.07 -15.43
N ARG A 120 9.27 -4.92 -16.68
CA ARG A 120 9.41 -6.01 -17.69
C ARG A 120 8.20 -6.97 -17.84
N MET A 121 7.01 -6.46 -18.13
CA MET A 121 5.76 -7.27 -18.21
C MET A 121 5.43 -8.10 -16.95
N GLU A 122 6.04 -7.79 -15.81
CA GLU A 122 5.72 -8.41 -14.54
C GLU A 122 4.94 -7.44 -13.65
N VAL A 123 4.11 -8.02 -12.80
CA VAL A 123 3.41 -7.30 -11.73
C VAL A 123 3.56 -8.04 -10.41
N TYR A 124 3.50 -7.30 -9.31
CA TYR A 124 3.18 -7.87 -8.01
C TYR A 124 1.67 -7.91 -7.85
N SER A 125 1.14 -9.08 -7.53
CA SER A 125 -0.30 -9.29 -7.49
C SER A 125 -0.71 -10.27 -6.40
N ALA A 126 -1.90 -10.04 -5.87
CA ALA A 126 -2.64 -10.98 -5.02
C ALA A 126 -4.09 -11.02 -5.52
N VAL A 127 -4.88 -11.95 -5.01
CA VAL A 127 -6.32 -11.98 -5.31
C VAL A 127 -7.07 -11.99 -3.99
N TYR A 128 -8.04 -11.09 -3.91
CA TYR A 128 -8.93 -10.93 -2.76
C TYR A 128 -10.36 -11.23 -3.18
N SER A 129 -11.14 -11.75 -2.25
CA SER A 129 -12.60 -11.81 -2.37
C SER A 129 -13.21 -10.41 -2.26
N ALA A 130 -14.50 -10.32 -2.54
CA ALA A 130 -15.35 -9.15 -2.29
C ALA A 130 -15.32 -8.65 -0.83
N ASP A 131 -14.98 -9.51 0.13
CA ASP A 131 -14.87 -9.19 1.56
C ASP A 131 -13.42 -8.94 2.01
N TYR A 132 -12.51 -8.74 1.04
CA TYR A 132 -11.08 -8.51 1.26
C TYR A 132 -10.34 -9.69 1.91
N GLU A 133 -10.87 -10.91 1.82
CA GLU A 133 -10.12 -12.11 2.21
C GLU A 133 -9.12 -12.48 1.12
N GLN A 134 -7.86 -12.71 1.48
CA GLN A 134 -6.83 -13.09 0.52
C GLN A 134 -7.02 -14.55 0.07
N VAL A 135 -7.61 -14.74 -1.12
CA VAL A 135 -7.83 -16.07 -1.72
C VAL A 135 -6.64 -16.55 -2.56
N ARG A 136 -5.71 -15.65 -2.90
CA ARG A 136 -4.42 -16.01 -3.52
C ARG A 136 -3.29 -15.16 -2.95
N GLN A 137 -2.22 -15.83 -2.55
CA GLN A 137 -1.01 -15.22 -1.99
C GLN A 137 -0.34 -14.23 -2.96
N ILE A 138 0.43 -13.31 -2.38
CA ILE A 138 1.23 -12.34 -3.13
C ILE A 138 2.29 -13.08 -3.94
N LYS A 139 2.39 -12.79 -5.24
CA LYS A 139 3.50 -13.24 -6.09
C LYS A 139 3.91 -12.18 -7.09
N ALA A 140 5.14 -12.29 -7.59
CA ALA A 140 5.55 -11.63 -8.82
C ALA A 140 5.20 -12.59 -9.97
N GLU A 141 4.49 -12.11 -10.97
CA GLU A 141 4.18 -12.92 -12.15
C GLU A 141 4.29 -12.10 -13.42
N VAL A 142 4.80 -12.74 -14.48
CA VAL A 142 4.73 -12.21 -15.84
C VAL A 142 3.27 -12.26 -16.29
N ILE A 143 2.79 -11.18 -16.88
CA ILE A 143 1.41 -11.08 -17.35
C ILE A 143 1.32 -11.42 -18.83
N ASP A 144 0.36 -12.28 -19.14
CA ASP A 144 0.00 -12.75 -20.47
C ASP A 144 -1.54 -12.86 -20.61
N GLU A 145 -2.01 -13.33 -21.77
CA GLU A 145 -3.45 -13.45 -22.07
C GLU A 145 -4.19 -14.44 -21.15
N SER A 146 -3.47 -15.38 -20.53
CA SER A 146 -4.02 -16.43 -19.66
C SER A 146 -4.05 -16.03 -18.17
N SER A 147 -3.45 -14.88 -17.86
CA SER A 147 -3.29 -14.40 -16.49
C SER A 147 -4.64 -14.19 -15.82
N PHE A 148 -4.77 -14.69 -14.59
CA PHE A 148 -6.00 -14.69 -13.78
C PHE A 148 -7.20 -15.45 -14.38
N SER A 149 -7.00 -16.27 -15.41
CA SER A 149 -8.07 -17.04 -16.08
C SER A 149 -8.92 -17.88 -15.12
N GLU A 150 -8.31 -18.45 -14.08
CA GLU A 150 -9.01 -19.24 -13.06
C GLU A 150 -10.07 -18.45 -12.27
N PHE A 151 -9.88 -17.13 -12.12
CA PHE A 151 -10.81 -16.23 -11.43
C PHE A 151 -11.77 -15.59 -12.44
N LEU A 152 -11.24 -15.17 -13.59
CA LEU A 152 -12.01 -14.59 -14.69
C LEU A 152 -13.08 -15.54 -15.22
N ALA A 153 -12.84 -16.85 -15.20
CA ALA A 153 -13.82 -17.85 -15.60
C ALA A 153 -15.01 -17.97 -14.64
N LYS A 154 -14.87 -17.51 -13.39
CA LYS A 154 -15.89 -17.63 -12.34
C LYS A 154 -16.74 -16.38 -12.23
N GLU A 155 -16.09 -15.23 -12.06
CA GLU A 155 -16.75 -13.95 -11.76
C GLU A 155 -16.00 -12.75 -12.37
N THR A 156 -16.58 -11.56 -12.22
CA THR A 156 -15.91 -10.29 -12.50
C THR A 156 -14.62 -10.19 -11.70
N CYS A 157 -13.54 -9.76 -12.35
CA CYS A 157 -12.26 -9.48 -11.73
C CYS A 157 -11.92 -8.00 -11.90
N HIS A 158 -11.86 -7.28 -10.79
CA HIS A 158 -11.43 -5.90 -10.72
C HIS A 158 -9.91 -5.83 -10.58
N ILE A 159 -9.22 -5.62 -11.69
CA ILE A 159 -7.76 -5.50 -11.73
C ILE A 159 -7.41 -4.03 -11.48
N ILE A 160 -6.82 -3.73 -10.32
CA ILE A 160 -6.69 -2.38 -9.78
C ILE A 160 -5.24 -2.03 -9.48
N GLY A 161 -4.78 -0.84 -9.88
CA GLY A 161 -3.46 -0.32 -9.53
C GLY A 161 -2.57 0.07 -10.71
N PRO A 162 -1.34 0.55 -10.43
CA PRO A 162 -0.37 0.93 -11.45
C PRO A 162 -0.01 -0.19 -12.44
N GLY A 163 -0.15 -1.46 -12.04
CA GLY A 163 0.11 -2.61 -12.92
C GLY A 163 -1.06 -2.94 -13.85
N ALA A 164 -2.23 -2.30 -13.69
CA ALA A 164 -3.45 -2.67 -14.39
C ALA A 164 -3.40 -2.32 -15.87
N GLU A 165 -2.69 -1.25 -16.26
CA GLU A 165 -2.49 -0.89 -17.67
C GLU A 165 -1.80 -2.02 -18.44
N LYS A 166 -0.72 -2.61 -17.90
CA LYS A 166 -0.05 -3.77 -18.49
C LYS A 166 -0.96 -4.98 -18.62
N CYS A 167 -1.83 -5.19 -17.62
CA CYS A 167 -2.81 -6.26 -17.68
C CYS A 167 -3.82 -6.00 -18.80
N ALA A 168 -4.28 -4.75 -18.96
CA ALA A 168 -5.20 -4.33 -20.01
C ALA A 168 -4.59 -4.43 -21.41
N GLU A 169 -3.26 -4.41 -21.56
CA GLU A 169 -2.60 -4.60 -22.87
C GLU A 169 -2.72 -6.03 -23.41
N VAL A 170 -2.81 -7.05 -22.55
CA VAL A 170 -2.79 -8.46 -22.98
C VAL A 170 -4.03 -9.27 -22.60
N ILE A 171 -4.71 -8.93 -21.50
CA ILE A 171 -5.90 -9.67 -21.06
C ILE A 171 -7.12 -9.17 -21.84
N ARG A 172 -7.83 -10.08 -22.52
CA ARG A 172 -9.06 -9.81 -23.30
C ARG A 172 -10.22 -10.69 -22.85
N HIS A 173 -10.55 -10.64 -21.56
CA HIS A 173 -11.66 -11.41 -21.01
C HIS A 173 -12.83 -10.49 -20.64
N LYS A 174 -14.07 -10.90 -20.96
CA LYS A 174 -15.30 -10.09 -20.71
C LYS A 174 -15.54 -9.74 -19.23
N ASN A 175 -15.00 -10.55 -18.32
CA ASN A 175 -15.10 -10.35 -16.87
C ASN A 175 -13.96 -9.50 -16.31
N ALA A 176 -12.99 -9.06 -17.13
CA ALA A 176 -11.91 -8.20 -16.66
C ALA A 176 -12.35 -6.74 -16.66
N VAL A 177 -12.23 -6.08 -15.51
CA VAL A 177 -12.48 -4.64 -15.34
C VAL A 177 -11.20 -4.00 -14.80
N PHE A 178 -10.66 -3.03 -15.52
CA PHE A 178 -9.37 -2.42 -15.20
C PHE A 178 -9.55 -1.05 -14.56
N HIS A 179 -8.87 -0.82 -13.42
CA HIS A 179 -8.85 0.44 -12.68
C HIS A 179 -7.41 0.98 -12.67
N ILE A 180 -7.01 1.64 -13.76
CA ILE A 180 -5.62 2.02 -14.04
C ILE A 180 -5.13 3.26 -13.28
N GLU A 181 -6.05 4.12 -12.83
CA GLU A 181 -5.71 5.38 -12.14
C GLU A 181 -5.52 5.19 -10.62
N ALA A 182 -5.83 4.01 -10.10
CA ALA A 182 -5.72 3.72 -8.68
C ALA A 182 -4.26 3.64 -8.23
N LEU A 183 -3.92 4.41 -7.20
CA LEU A 183 -2.63 4.38 -6.53
C LEU A 183 -2.85 4.12 -5.05
N PRO A 184 -2.04 3.27 -4.37
CA PRO A 184 -2.14 3.10 -2.92
C PRO A 184 -2.15 4.45 -2.18
N SER A 185 -3.06 4.60 -1.22
CA SER A 185 -3.12 5.76 -0.33
C SER A 185 -3.13 5.33 1.13
N ALA A 186 -2.65 6.22 2.00
CA ALA A 186 -2.64 6.06 3.43
C ALA A 186 -4.06 5.94 4.02
N SER A 187 -5.08 6.52 3.37
CA SER A 187 -6.48 6.43 3.80
C SER A 187 -7.01 5.00 3.85
N GLU A 188 -6.63 4.14 2.91
CA GLU A 188 -7.11 2.75 2.88
C GLU A 188 -6.43 1.86 3.92
N MET A 189 -5.30 2.30 4.48
CA MET A 189 -4.62 1.59 5.57
C MET A 189 -5.42 1.63 6.88
N ILE A 190 -6.32 2.61 7.06
CA ILE A 190 -6.97 2.91 8.35
C ILE A 190 -7.71 1.69 8.91
N SER A 191 -8.53 1.03 8.10
CA SER A 191 -9.30 -0.14 8.54
C SER A 191 -8.41 -1.33 8.89
N ILE A 192 -7.32 -1.53 8.15
CA ILE A 192 -6.35 -2.61 8.40
C ILE A 192 -5.57 -2.32 9.68
N ALA A 193 -5.10 -1.09 9.84
CA ALA A 193 -4.33 -0.66 10.99
C ALA A 193 -5.16 -0.71 12.27
N LEU A 194 -6.43 -0.32 12.22
CA LEU A 194 -7.34 -0.45 13.36
C LEU A 194 -7.53 -1.91 13.77
N ALA A 195 -7.79 -2.81 12.83
CA ALA A 195 -7.95 -4.24 13.15
C ALA A 195 -6.67 -4.84 13.76
N LYS A 196 -5.49 -4.43 13.28
CA LYS A 196 -4.20 -4.81 13.87
C LYS A 196 -3.96 -4.22 15.25
N TRP A 197 -4.39 -2.98 15.47
CA TRP A 197 -4.37 -2.34 16.78
C TRP A 197 -5.23 -3.10 17.80
N GLU A 198 -6.48 -3.40 17.44
CA GLU A 198 -7.42 -4.12 18.30
C GLU A 198 -6.96 -5.54 18.64
N SER A 199 -6.25 -6.19 17.71
CA SER A 199 -5.66 -7.52 17.92
C SER A 199 -4.24 -7.50 18.48
N THR A 200 -3.68 -6.33 18.81
CA THR A 200 -2.29 -6.15 19.28
C THR A 200 -1.23 -6.77 18.35
N SER A 201 -1.53 -6.80 17.05
CA SER A 201 -0.66 -7.35 16.00
C SER A 201 0.35 -6.29 15.54
N PHE A 202 1.39 -6.10 16.35
CA PHE A 202 2.47 -5.13 16.11
C PHE A 202 3.75 -5.79 15.59
N GLU A 203 4.57 -4.99 14.92
CA GLU A 203 5.89 -5.39 14.48
C GLU A 203 6.94 -5.07 15.54
N ASP A 204 8.03 -5.84 15.55
CA ASP A 204 9.23 -5.48 16.31
C ASP A 204 9.94 -4.31 15.60
N VAL A 205 9.94 -3.13 16.23
CA VAL A 205 10.52 -1.91 15.64
C VAL A 205 11.99 -2.11 15.25
N ALA A 206 12.79 -2.83 16.04
CA ALA A 206 14.21 -3.01 15.77
C ALA A 206 14.43 -3.90 14.54
N TYR A 207 13.71 -5.03 14.48
CA TYR A 207 13.93 -6.08 13.48
C TYR A 207 13.01 -6.02 12.25
N PHE A 208 12.03 -5.12 12.23
CA PHE A 208 11.14 -4.98 11.08
C PHE A 208 11.87 -4.48 9.84
N GLU A 209 11.64 -5.19 8.72
CA GLU A 209 12.13 -4.87 7.39
C GLU A 209 10.99 -4.90 6.36
N PRO A 210 11.04 -4.09 5.29
CA PRO A 210 10.04 -4.15 4.24
C PRO A 210 10.00 -5.51 3.55
N PHE A 211 8.82 -5.88 3.07
CA PHE A 211 8.56 -7.08 2.30
C PHE A 211 9.03 -6.89 0.85
N TYR A 212 10.31 -7.18 0.60
CA TYR A 212 10.89 -7.21 -0.75
C TYR A 212 10.61 -8.55 -1.41
N LEU A 213 9.71 -8.56 -2.40
CA LEU A 213 9.37 -9.79 -3.13
C LEU A 213 10.42 -10.17 -4.19
N LYS A 214 11.27 -9.22 -4.59
CA LYS A 214 12.39 -9.43 -5.51
C LYS A 214 13.65 -8.82 -4.91
N GLU A 215 14.78 -9.48 -5.16
CA GLU A 215 16.09 -8.90 -4.88
C GLU A 215 16.28 -7.61 -5.68
N PHE A 216 16.91 -6.62 -5.05
CA PHE A 216 17.22 -5.36 -5.71
C PHE A 216 18.33 -5.57 -6.75
N ILE A 217 18.00 -5.44 -8.02
CA ILE A 217 18.97 -5.53 -9.13
C ILE A 217 19.49 -4.13 -9.45
N THR A 218 20.78 -3.88 -9.19
CA THR A 218 21.45 -2.64 -9.61
C THR A 218 21.48 -2.55 -11.13
N THR A 219 20.93 -1.47 -11.70
CA THR A 219 21.21 -1.12 -13.10
C THR A 219 22.69 -0.81 -13.23
N ALA A 220 23.43 -1.62 -13.99
CA ALA A 220 24.83 -1.35 -14.29
C ALA A 220 24.96 0.09 -14.85
N LYS A 221 25.90 0.86 -14.31
CA LYS A 221 26.21 2.20 -14.82
C LYS A 221 26.44 2.11 -16.33
N ARG A 222 25.65 2.85 -17.12
CA ARG A 222 26.05 3.18 -18.49
C ARG A 222 27.39 3.93 -18.37
N ARG A 223 28.46 3.27 -18.82
CA ARG A 223 29.75 3.92 -19.06
C ARG A 223 29.64 4.82 -20.29
#